data_AF-A0A529LZY2-F1
#
_entry.id   AF-A0A529LZY2-F1
#
_cell.length_a   1.000
_cell.length_b   1.000
_cell.length_c   1.000
_cell.angle_alpha   90.00
_cell.angle_beta   90.00
_cell.angle_gamma   90.00
#
_symmetry.space_group_name_H-M   'P 1'
#
loop_
_entity.id
_entity.type
_entity.pdbx_description
1 polymer ?
#
loop_
_entity_poly.entity_id
_entity_poly.type
_entity_poly.pdbx_seq_one_letter_code
_entity_poly.pdbx_strand_id
1 'polypeptide(L)'
;RVLLAARGLGSSRMRTFWTVFVPMTRSGIIGSAMITFVFSLGFFVTPAILGGGRSVMIAELIYLRIFQSPDWGLGAAISVVLVVFVGALMALLFRYVKPKQLV
;
A
#
# COMPACT_ATOMS: atom_id res chain seq x y z
N ARG A 1 1.56 29.29 -5.73
CA ARG A 1 1.93 30.61 -5.13
C ARG A 1 2.72 30.48 -3.81
N VAL A 2 2.39 29.54 -2.92
CA VAL A 2 3.13 29.29 -1.65
C VAL A 2 4.64 29.02 -1.78
N LEU A 3 5.09 28.35 -2.84
CA LEU A 3 6.52 28.13 -3.10
C LEU A 3 7.30 29.42 -3.43
N LEU A 4 6.66 30.38 -4.11
CA LEU A 4 7.25 31.69 -4.40
C LEU A 4 7.34 32.55 -3.14
N ALA A 5 6.31 32.51 -2.28
CA ALA A 5 6.30 33.22 -1.00
C ALA A 5 7.39 32.68 -0.05
N ALA A 6 7.58 31.36 0.02
CA ALA A 6 8.65 30.76 0.83
C ALA A 6 10.05 31.16 0.35
N ARG A 7 10.26 31.27 -0.97
CA ARG A 7 11.53 31.74 -1.54
C ARG A 7 11.77 33.23 -1.28
N GLY A 8 10.73 34.06 -1.31
CA GLY A 8 10.82 35.49 -0.99
C GLY A 8 11.25 35.79 0.45
N LEU A 9 11.02 34.86 1.39
CA LEU A 9 11.41 34.96 2.80
C LEU A 9 12.85 34.48 3.10
N GLY A 10 13.68 34.21 2.08
CA GLY A 10 15.07 33.78 2.27
C GLY A 10 15.25 32.31 2.67
N SER A 11 14.21 31.48 2.55
CA SER A 11 14.26 30.05 2.87
C SER A 11 15.17 29.28 1.89
N SER A 12 16.16 28.55 2.43
CA SER A 12 16.99 27.61 1.66
C SER A 12 16.13 26.56 0.93
N ARG A 13 16.59 26.14 -0.25
CA ARG A 13 15.87 25.20 -1.14
C ARG A 13 15.50 23.88 -0.42
N MET A 14 16.38 23.40 0.45
CA MET A 14 16.13 22.20 1.30
C MET A 14 15.03 22.43 2.33
N ARG A 15 15.01 23.60 2.98
CA ARG A 15 14.00 23.93 4.01
C ARG A 15 12.61 24.07 3.39
N THR A 16 12.53 24.70 2.21
CA THR A 16 11.28 24.82 1.45
C THR A 16 10.73 23.45 1.02
N PHE A 17 11.60 22.51 0.63
CA PHE A 17 11.18 21.15 0.26
C PHE A 17 10.50 20.43 1.44
N TRP A 18 11.19 20.32 2.58
CA TRP A 18 10.66 19.58 3.74
C TRP A 18 9.48 20.28 4.43
N THR A 19 9.46 21.61 4.45
CA THR A 19 8.45 22.38 5.21
C THR A 19 7.21 22.70 4.38
N VAL A 20 7.34 22.80 3.05
CA VAL A 20 6.23 23.21 2.17
C VAL A 20 5.85 22.10 1.21
N PHE A 21 6.80 21.53 0.46
CA PHE A 21 6.48 20.55 -0.57
C PHE A 21 6.01 19.21 0.00
N VAL A 22 6.75 18.63 0.95
CA VAL A 22 6.43 17.33 1.57
C VAL A 22 5.07 17.31 2.28
N PRO A 23 4.69 18.28 3.13
CA PRO A 23 3.37 18.26 3.75
C PRO A 23 2.23 18.51 2.75
N MET A 24 2.48 19.25 1.66
CA MET A 24 1.49 19.44 0.60
C MET A 24 1.26 18.17 -0.24
N THR A 25 2.28 17.34 -0.43
CA THR A 25 2.17 16.05 -1.16
C THR A 25 1.85 14.87 -0.25
N ARG A 26 1.65 15.09 1.06
CA ARG A 26 1.39 14.03 2.05
C ARG A 26 0.20 13.14 1.67
N SER A 27 -0.90 13.70 1.16
CA SER A 27 -2.06 12.92 0.70
C SER A 27 -1.71 12.01 -0.48
N GLY A 28 -0.90 12.50 -1.41
CA GLY A 28 -0.39 11.73 -2.56
C GLY A 28 0.55 10.60 -2.14
N ILE A 29 1.49 10.88 -1.22
CA ILE A 29 2.43 9.87 -0.70
C ILE A 29 1.68 8.72 -0.01
N ILE A 30 0.66 9.06 0.77
CA ILE A 30 -0.19 8.07 1.43
C ILE A 30 -0.97 7.25 0.39
N GLY A 31 -1.58 7.91 -0.60
CA GLY A 31 -2.31 7.22 -1.66
C GLY A 31 -1.43 6.24 -2.45
N SER A 32 -0.22 6.65 -2.84
CA SER A 32 0.72 5.77 -3.53
C SER A 32 1.19 4.62 -2.65
N ALA A 33 1.46 4.87 -1.36
CA ALA A 33 1.87 3.82 -0.42
C ALA A 33 0.78 2.74 -0.25
N MET A 34 -0.50 3.14 -0.23
CA MET A 34 -1.62 2.20 -0.18
C MET A 34 -1.70 1.33 -1.43
N ILE A 35 -1.52 1.92 -2.62
CA ILE A 35 -1.51 1.17 -3.88
C ILE A 35 -0.32 0.19 -3.91
N THR A 36 0.88 0.63 -3.54
CA THR A 36 2.07 -0.24 -3.45
C THR A 36 1.86 -1.40 -2.48
N PHE A 37 1.21 -1.15 -1.33
CA PHE A 37 0.86 -2.21 -0.38
C PHE A 37 -0.02 -3.28 -1.03
N VAL A 38 -1.09 -2.88 -1.73
CA VAL A 38 -1.99 -3.82 -2.43
C VAL A 38 -1.23 -4.62 -3.49
N PHE A 39 -0.39 -3.97 -4.30
CA PHE A 39 0.44 -4.66 -5.30
C PHE A 39 1.41 -5.66 -4.68
N SER A 40 2.02 -5.31 -3.53
CA SER A 40 2.98 -6.18 -2.86
C SER A 40 2.36 -7.52 -2.41
N LEU A 41 1.08 -7.52 -2.02
CA LEU A 41 0.36 -8.74 -1.64
C LEU A 41 0.08 -9.68 -2.81
N GLY A 42 -0.11 -9.12 -4.01
CA GLY A 42 -0.31 -9.89 -5.24
C GLY A 42 0.99 -10.44 -5.83
N PHE A 43 2.14 -9.86 -5.47
CA PHE A 43 3.44 -10.21 -6.03
C PHE A 43 4.10 -11.38 -5.28
N PHE A 44 3.44 -12.54 -5.26
CA PHE A 44 3.93 -13.73 -4.56
C PHE A 44 4.95 -14.56 -5.36
N VAL A 45 5.04 -14.34 -6.68
CA VAL A 45 5.89 -15.18 -7.57
C VAL A 45 7.38 -14.99 -7.28
N THR A 46 7.86 -13.75 -7.17
CA THR A 46 9.27 -13.46 -6.88
C THR A 46 9.74 -14.00 -5.53
N PRO A 47 9.01 -13.79 -4.41
CA PRO A 47 9.41 -14.37 -3.13
C PRO A 47 9.28 -15.91 -3.11
N ALA A 48 8.34 -16.50 -3.84
CA ALA A 48 8.25 -17.96 -3.94
C ALA A 48 9.52 -18.56 -4.59
N ILE A 49 10.04 -17.92 -5.64
CA ILE A 49 11.26 -18.33 -6.33
C ILE A 49 12.51 -18.10 -5.45
N LEU A 50 12.65 -16.91 -4.85
CA LEU A 50 13.82 -16.56 -4.02
C LEU A 50 13.85 -17.31 -2.69
N GLY A 51 12.68 -17.58 -2.09
CA GLY A 51 12.52 -18.23 -0.79
C GLY A 51 12.60 -19.75 -0.84
N GLY A 52 12.69 -20.35 -2.04
CA GLY A 52 12.80 -21.80 -2.21
C GLY A 52 11.69 -22.61 -1.52
N GLY A 53 10.47 -22.05 -1.45
CA GLY A 53 9.31 -22.70 -0.82
C GLY A 53 9.35 -22.78 0.72
N ARG A 54 10.33 -22.17 1.40
CA ARG A 54 10.42 -22.18 2.88
C ARG A 54 9.42 -21.24 3.56
N SER A 55 8.87 -20.28 2.84
CA SER A 55 7.92 -19.31 3.38
C SER A 55 6.85 -19.04 2.34
N VAL A 56 5.74 -19.78 2.47
CA VAL A 56 4.60 -19.68 1.55
C VAL A 56 3.84 -18.40 1.85
N MET A 57 3.70 -17.53 0.85
CA MET A 57 2.87 -16.33 0.98
C MET A 57 1.38 -16.69 0.89
N ILE A 58 0.50 -15.88 1.46
CA ILE A 58 -0.96 -16.15 1.42
C ILE A 58 -1.48 -16.25 -0.02
N ALA A 59 -1.02 -15.38 -0.93
CA ALA A 59 -1.41 -15.43 -2.33
C ALA A 59 -0.88 -16.68 -3.05
N GLU A 60 0.31 -17.17 -2.66
CA GLU A 60 0.84 -18.45 -3.14
C GLU A 60 0.00 -19.62 -2.62
N LEU A 61 -0.39 -19.60 -1.34
CA LEU A 61 -1.25 -20.62 -0.76
C LEU A 61 -2.60 -20.73 -1.50
N ILE A 62 -3.21 -19.60 -1.86
CA ILE A 62 -4.44 -19.59 -2.67
C ILE A 62 -4.17 -20.27 -4.03
N TYR A 63 -3.07 -19.91 -4.70
CA TYR A 63 -2.69 -20.51 -5.97
C TYR A 63 -2.51 -22.03 -5.86
N LEU A 64 -1.79 -22.49 -4.84
CA LEU A 64 -1.57 -23.92 -4.60
C LEU A 64 -2.88 -24.68 -4.35
N ARG A 65 -3.82 -24.09 -3.60
CA ARG A 65 -5.12 -24.73 -3.28
C ARG A 65 -6.10 -24.76 -4.45
N ILE A 66 -5.94 -23.89 -5.44
CA ILE A 66 -6.80 -23.89 -6.63
C ILE A 66 -6.21 -24.78 -7.73
N PHE A 67 -4.88 -24.70 -7.96
CA PHE A 67 -4.25 -25.29 -9.15
C PHE A 67 -3.42 -26.55 -8.88
N GLN A 68 -2.75 -26.66 -7.73
CA GLN A 68 -1.84 -27.78 -7.45
C GLN A 68 -2.47 -28.89 -6.59
N SER A 69 -3.31 -28.51 -5.63
CA SER A 69 -4.08 -29.43 -4.78
C SER A 69 -5.50 -28.91 -4.70
N PRO A 70 -6.34 -29.21 -5.72
CA PRO A 70 -7.59 -28.51 -5.97
C PRO A 70 -8.63 -28.72 -4.87
N ASP A 71 -8.63 -27.80 -3.90
CA ASP A 71 -9.64 -27.61 -2.88
C ASP A 71 -10.21 -26.20 -3.04
N TRP A 72 -11.17 -26.11 -3.95
CA TRP A 72 -11.77 -24.85 -4.39
C TRP A 72 -12.51 -24.15 -3.25
N GLY A 73 -13.05 -24.93 -2.30
CA GLY A 73 -13.71 -24.41 -1.11
C GLY A 73 -12.73 -23.69 -0.18
N LEU A 74 -11.61 -24.36 0.14
CA LEU A 74 -10.58 -23.77 0.99
C LEU A 74 -9.88 -22.59 0.29
N GLY A 75 -9.59 -22.70 -1.01
CA GLY A 75 -9.03 -21.60 -1.81
C GLY A 75 -9.92 -20.35 -1.84
N ALA A 76 -11.23 -20.53 -2.00
CA ALA A 76 -12.20 -19.44 -1.95
C ALA A 76 -12.28 -18.81 -0.55
N ALA A 77 -12.32 -19.62 0.51
CA ALA A 77 -12.38 -19.13 1.89
C ALA A 77 -11.17 -18.25 2.24
N ILE A 78 -9.95 -18.70 1.92
CA ILE A 78 -8.72 -17.92 2.15
C ILE A 78 -8.74 -16.62 1.34
N SER A 79 -9.20 -16.67 0.08
CA SER A 79 -9.29 -15.49 -0.78
C SER A 79 -10.24 -14.43 -0.20
N VAL A 80 -11.42 -14.85 0.27
CA VAL A 80 -12.39 -13.93 0.89
C VAL A 80 -11.83 -13.33 2.18
N VAL A 81 -11.21 -14.15 3.04
CA VAL A 81 -10.57 -13.66 4.27
C VAL A 81 -9.49 -12.64 3.97
N LEU A 82 -8.64 -12.90 2.97
CA LEU A 82 -7.61 -11.96 2.55
C LEU A 82 -8.22 -10.64 2.05
N VAL A 83 -9.25 -10.68 1.20
CA VAL A 83 -9.94 -9.48 0.71
C VAL A 83 -10.55 -8.68 1.85
N VAL A 84 -11.23 -9.33 2.80
CA VAL A 84 -11.81 -8.67 3.97
C VAL A 84 -10.72 -8.03 4.83
N PHE A 85 -9.62 -8.72 5.07
CA PHE A 85 -8.51 -8.18 5.85
C PHE A 85 -7.87 -6.95 5.19
N VAL A 86 -7.57 -7.03 3.89
CA VAL A 86 -7.01 -5.91 3.13
C VAL A 86 -7.98 -4.74 3.07
N GLY A 87 -9.26 -5.00 2.80
CA GLY A 87 -10.31 -3.98 2.79
C GLY A 87 -10.46 -3.28 4.15
N ALA A 88 -10.46 -4.05 5.24
CA ALA A 88 -10.52 -3.52 6.61
C ALA A 88 -9.30 -2.66 6.95
N LEU A 89 -8.09 -3.12 6.58
CA LEU A 89 -6.86 -2.37 6.78
C LEU A 89 -6.87 -1.06 5.98
N MET A 90 -7.30 -1.10 4.71
CA MET A 90 -7.44 0.10 3.90
C MET A 90 -8.47 1.07 4.48
N ALA A 91 -9.64 0.59 4.91
CA ALA A 91 -10.67 1.42 5.54
C ALA A 91 -10.17 2.09 6.83
N LEU A 92 -9.40 1.34 7.64
CA LEU A 92 -8.76 1.86 8.84
C LEU A 92 -7.72 2.94 8.49
N LEU A 93 -6.86 2.70 7.50
CA LEU A 93 -5.90 3.70 7.01
C LEU A 93 -6.60 4.96 6.50
N PHE A 94 -7.64 4.83 5.67
CA PHE A 94 -8.44 5.96 5.21
C PHE A 94 -9.07 6.75 6.35
N ARG A 95 -9.48 6.10 7.45
CA ARG A 95 -10.01 6.77 8.65
C ARG A 95 -8.94 7.60 9.38
N TYR A 96 -7.69 7.15 9.41
CA TYR A 96 -6.57 7.91 9.99
C TYR A 96 -6.13 9.07 9.08
N VAL A 97 -6.29 8.91 7.77
CA VAL A 97 -6.06 9.93 6.75
C VAL A 97 -7.29 10.85 6.72
N LYS A 98 -7.44 11.67 7.78
CA LYS A 98 -8.62 12.54 7.96
C LYS A 98 -8.94 13.32 6.68
N PRO A 99 -10.20 13.31 6.19
CA PRO A 99 -10.63 13.98 4.96
C PRO A 99 -10.62 15.52 5.01
N LYS A 100 -10.10 16.14 6.08
CA LYS A 100 -10.06 17.60 6.27
C LYS A 100 -9.04 18.34 5.37
N GLN A 101 -8.36 17.65 4.46
CA GLN A 101 -7.45 18.24 3.47
C GLN A 101 -7.93 18.02 2.02
N LEU A 102 -9.14 17.49 1.82
CA LEU A 102 -9.71 17.20 0.49
C LEU A 102 -10.75 18.23 0.02
N VAL A 103 -10.98 19.32 0.77
CA VAL A 103 -11.79 20.47 0.35
C VAL A 103 -11.09 21.76 0.76
#